data_AF-A0A2D6Y6C9-F1
#
_entry.id   AF-A0A2D6Y6C9-F1
#
_cell.length_a   1.000
_cell.length_b   1.000
_cell.length_c   1.000
_cell.angle_alpha   90.00
_cell.angle_beta   90.00
_cell.angle_gamma   90.00
#
_symmetry.space_group_name_H-M   'P 1'
#
loop_
_entity.id
_entity.type
_entity.pdbx_description
1 polymer ?
#
loop_
_entity_poly.entity_id
_entity_poly.type
_entity_poly.pdbx_seq_one_letter_code
_entity_poly.pdbx_strand_id
1 'polypeptide(L)'
;MAPARAGSFNANFAPETLEAFKQHCRQQGKQYTKVLERLAEVYLQTNGALLDGAVPQALPSQVKTSKDRQVQVEVLQNKVLQDLLQRVELLEKQKVKMQYEIDRLQKSYAFLQSGLQEPRPLREL
;
A
#
# COMPACT_ATOMS: atom_id res chain seq x y z
N MET A 1 39.81 -9.96 -30.74
CA MET A 1 39.28 -9.12 -29.65
C MET A 1 40.31 -8.04 -29.37
N ALA A 2 39.97 -6.76 -29.57
CA ALA A 2 40.88 -5.67 -29.23
C ALA A 2 41.09 -5.63 -27.70
N PRO A 3 42.31 -5.39 -27.20
CA PRO A 3 42.55 -5.30 -25.77
C PRO A 3 41.74 -4.13 -25.18
N ALA A 4 41.12 -4.35 -24.03
CA ALA A 4 40.36 -3.32 -23.33
C ALA A 4 41.28 -2.12 -23.06
N ARG A 5 40.85 -0.92 -23.45
CA ARG A 5 41.57 0.34 -23.24
C ARG A 5 41.83 0.52 -21.75
N ALA A 6 43.05 0.91 -21.37
CA ALA A 6 43.38 1.23 -19.98
C ALA A 6 42.39 2.27 -19.43
N GLY A 7 41.78 1.97 -18.27
CA GLY A 7 40.70 2.77 -17.67
C GLY A 7 39.28 2.44 -18.15
N SER A 8 39.11 1.48 -19.08
CA SER A 8 37.79 0.96 -19.43
C SER A 8 37.22 0.12 -18.29
N PHE A 9 35.95 0.32 -17.95
CA PHE A 9 35.24 -0.46 -16.93
C PHE A 9 35.43 -1.98 -17.12
N ASN A 10 35.42 -2.45 -18.37
CA ASN A 10 35.58 -3.86 -18.70
C ASN A 10 37.01 -4.41 -18.45
N ALA A 11 38.02 -3.55 -18.28
CA ALA A 11 39.39 -3.96 -18.00
C ALA A 11 39.61 -4.30 -16.51
N ASN A 12 38.72 -3.84 -15.63
CA ASN A 12 38.85 -4.01 -14.18
C ASN A 12 38.15 -5.27 -13.65
N PHE A 13 37.45 -6.02 -14.50
CA PHE A 13 36.70 -7.22 -14.12
C PHE A 13 37.14 -8.42 -14.93
N ALA A 14 37.10 -9.61 -14.31
CA ALA A 14 37.33 -10.86 -15.02
C ALA A 14 36.28 -11.03 -16.13
N PRO A 15 36.66 -11.57 -17.31
CA PRO A 15 35.75 -11.74 -18.43
C PRO A 15 34.54 -12.62 -18.08
N GLU A 16 34.74 -13.63 -17.23
CA GLU A 16 33.68 -14.53 -16.76
C GLU A 16 32.63 -13.78 -15.92
N THR A 17 33.06 -12.88 -15.04
CA THR A 17 32.16 -12.05 -14.22
C THR A 17 31.29 -11.14 -15.09
N LEU A 18 31.89 -10.51 -16.11
CA LEU A 18 31.16 -9.64 -17.03
C LEU A 18 30.14 -10.42 -17.88
N GLU A 19 30.53 -11.60 -18.39
CA GLU A 19 29.61 -12.45 -19.16
C GLU A 19 28.46 -12.97 -18.28
N ALA A 20 28.74 -13.43 -17.06
CA ALA A 20 27.71 -13.85 -16.10
C ALA A 20 26.73 -12.71 -15.80
N PHE A 21 27.23 -11.49 -15.55
CA PHE A 21 26.39 -10.33 -15.29
C PHE A 21 25.56 -9.90 -16.51
N LYS A 22 26.14 -9.91 -17.72
CA LYS A 22 25.38 -9.66 -18.96
C LYS A 22 24.30 -10.71 -19.18
N GLN A 23 24.59 -11.98 -18.92
CA GLN A 23 23.62 -13.06 -19.03
C GLN A 23 22.48 -12.87 -18.03
N HIS A 24 22.78 -12.47 -16.80
CA HIS A 24 21.78 -12.16 -15.79
C HIS A 24 20.87 -10.99 -16.21
N CYS A 25 21.45 -9.94 -16.81
CA CYS A 25 20.69 -8.82 -17.37
C CYS A 25 19.74 -9.29 -18.48
N ARG A 26 20.22 -10.15 -19.39
CA ARG A 26 19.41 -10.73 -20.48
C ARG A 26 18.28 -11.61 -19.97
N GLN A 27 18.53 -12.44 -18.95
CA GLN A 27 17.50 -13.27 -18.30
C GLN A 27 16.37 -12.42 -17.71
N GLN A 28 16.70 -11.23 -17.19
CA GLN A 28 15.70 -10.29 -16.69
C GLN A 28 15.08 -9.39 -17.78
N GLY A 29 15.40 -9.61 -19.06
CA GLY A 29 14.92 -8.77 -20.17
C GLY A 29 15.45 -7.34 -20.17
N LYS A 30 16.56 -7.06 -19.46
CA LYS A 30 17.14 -5.72 -19.31
C LYS A 30 18.39 -5.58 -20.17
N GLN A 31 18.56 -4.39 -20.76
CA GLN A 31 19.79 -4.08 -21.50
C GLN A 31 20.93 -3.79 -20.52
N TYR A 32 22.07 -4.45 -20.73
CA TYR A 32 23.28 -4.29 -19.90
C TYR A 32 23.67 -2.82 -19.67
N THR A 33 23.70 -2.00 -20.72
CA THR A 33 24.03 -0.57 -20.62
C THR A 33 23.06 0.21 -19.73
N LYS A 34 21.75 -0.10 -19.81
CA LYS A 34 20.72 0.55 -18.98
C LYS A 34 20.85 0.18 -17.51
N VAL A 35 21.29 -1.05 -17.22
CA VAL A 35 21.54 -1.48 -15.85
C VAL A 35 22.74 -0.73 -15.26
N LEU A 36 23.81 -0.54 -16.04
CA LEU A 36 24.97 0.25 -15.60
C LEU A 36 24.62 1.73 -15.40
N GLU A 37 23.87 2.35 -16.32
CA GLU A 37 23.38 3.72 -16.17
C GLU A 37 22.60 3.88 -14.87
N ARG A 38 21.67 2.96 -14.61
CA ARG A 38 20.86 3.00 -13.38
C ARG A 38 21.69 2.79 -12.13
N LEU A 39 22.67 1.88 -12.18
CA LEU A 39 23.58 1.65 -11.05
C LEU A 39 24.39 2.91 -10.73
N ALA A 40 24.92 3.59 -11.76
CA ALA A 40 25.68 4.82 -11.60
C ALA A 40 24.82 5.96 -11.03
N GLU A 41 23.59 6.13 -11.52
CA GLU A 41 22.63 7.11 -10.98
C GLU A 41 22.39 6.89 -9.49
N VAL A 42 22.11 5.66 -9.09
CA VAL A 42 21.81 5.33 -7.68
C VAL A 42 23.04 5.53 -6.81
N TYR A 43 24.22 5.15 -7.29
CA TYR A 43 25.47 5.36 -6.57
C TYR A 43 25.73 6.85 -6.30
N LEU A 44 25.49 7.72 -7.28
CA LEU A 44 25.63 9.17 -7.13
C LEU A 44 24.56 9.77 -6.20
N GLN A 45 23.29 9.34 -6.34
CA GLN A 45 22.20 9.81 -5.48
C GLN A 45 22.39 9.45 -4.01
N THR A 46 23.01 8.30 -3.75
CA THR A 46 23.30 7.82 -2.39
C THR A 46 24.67 8.28 -1.88
N ASN A 47 25.38 9.12 -2.64
CA ASN A 47 26.74 9.59 -2.32
C ASN A 47 27.69 8.43 -1.95
N GLY A 48 27.57 7.30 -2.63
CA GLY A 48 28.38 6.10 -2.39
C GLY A 48 27.84 5.10 -1.36
N ALA A 49 26.77 5.42 -0.63
CA ALA A 49 26.23 4.54 0.41
C ALA A 49 25.56 3.25 -0.11
N LEU A 50 25.38 3.11 -1.43
CA LEU A 50 24.84 1.90 -2.05
C LEU A 50 25.62 0.61 -1.71
N LEU A 51 26.93 0.75 -1.42
CA LEU A 51 27.82 -0.38 -1.12
C LEU A 51 27.88 -0.72 0.38
N ASP A 52 27.29 0.11 1.25
CA ASP A 52 27.43 0.00 2.71
C ASP A 52 26.52 -1.06 3.36
N GLY A 53 25.97 -1.98 2.56
CA GLY A 53 25.18 -3.13 3.01
C GLY A 53 23.82 -2.79 3.65
N ALA A 54 23.55 -1.52 3.94
CA ALA A 54 22.27 -1.03 4.41
C ALA A 54 21.30 -0.93 3.22
N VAL A 55 20.88 -2.08 2.67
CA VAL A 55 19.84 -2.14 1.63
C VAL A 55 18.56 -1.54 2.21
N PRO A 56 18.09 -0.34 1.79
CA PRO A 56 16.69 -0.02 1.96
C PRO A 56 16.01 -0.82 0.86
N GLN A 57 15.24 -1.85 1.22
CA GLN A 57 14.28 -2.49 0.32
C GLN A 57 13.25 -1.44 -0.15
N ALA A 58 13.61 -0.57 -1.10
CA ALA A 58 12.70 0.31 -1.82
C ALA A 58 13.47 1.09 -2.87
N LEU A 59 13.80 0.47 -4.00
CA LEU A 59 13.93 1.22 -5.25
C LEU A 59 12.64 1.06 -6.04
N PRO A 60 11.69 2.02 -5.98
CA PRO A 60 10.70 2.14 -7.02
C PRO A 60 11.36 2.77 -8.25
N SER A 61 11.18 2.09 -9.38
CA SER A 61 11.23 2.70 -10.69
C SER A 61 10.35 3.96 -10.71
N GLN A 62 10.82 4.94 -11.48
CA GLN A 62 10.17 6.22 -11.80
C GLN A 62 10.47 7.40 -10.88
N VAL A 63 11.17 8.34 -11.50
CA VAL A 63 11.31 9.75 -11.15
C VAL A 63 9.91 10.34 -10.97
N LYS A 64 9.43 10.37 -9.72
CA LYS A 64 8.44 11.34 -9.24
C LYS A 64 9.10 12.01 -8.05
N THR A 65 9.15 13.34 -8.08
CA THR A 65 9.83 14.12 -7.05
C THR A 65 9.39 13.62 -5.67
N SER A 66 10.31 13.50 -4.71
CA SER A 66 9.99 13.00 -3.37
C SER A 66 8.83 13.78 -2.72
N LYS A 67 8.61 15.02 -3.16
CA LYS A 67 7.50 15.90 -2.78
C LYS A 67 6.15 15.45 -3.37
N ASP A 68 6.08 15.11 -4.66
CA ASP A 68 4.87 14.53 -5.28
C ASP A 68 4.46 13.20 -4.61
N ARG A 69 5.45 12.37 -4.26
CA ARG A 69 5.20 11.11 -3.58
C ARG A 69 4.72 11.32 -2.14
N GLN A 70 5.29 12.27 -1.41
CA GLN A 70 4.80 12.65 -0.07
C GLN A 70 3.36 13.17 -0.14
N VAL A 71 3.07 14.10 -1.04
CA VAL A 71 1.72 14.67 -1.20
C VAL A 71 0.72 13.57 -1.59
N GLN A 72 1.09 12.64 -2.48
CA GLN A 72 0.21 11.54 -2.86
C GLN A 72 -0.05 10.55 -1.72
N VAL A 73 0.97 10.23 -0.90
CA VAL A 73 0.82 9.39 0.29
C VAL A 73 -0.07 10.09 1.33
N GLU A 74 0.11 11.39 1.52
CA GLU A 74 -0.69 12.18 2.46
C GLU A 74 -2.14 12.31 2.01
N VAL A 75 -2.40 12.50 0.72
CA VAL A 75 -3.76 12.49 0.14
C VAL A 75 -4.41 11.11 0.30
N LEU A 76 -3.66 10.02 0.07
CA LEU A 76 -4.15 8.66 0.28
C LEU A 76 -4.48 8.38 1.75
N GLN A 77 -3.62 8.81 2.69
CA GLN A 77 -3.87 8.68 4.12
C GLN A 77 -5.09 9.48 4.57
N ASN A 78 -5.23 10.72 4.08
CA ASN A 78 -6.40 11.55 4.37
C ASN A 78 -7.70 10.94 3.82
N LYS A 79 -7.67 10.35 2.63
CA LYS A 79 -8.83 9.66 2.06
C LYS A 79 -9.22 8.43 2.89
N VAL A 80 -8.25 7.62 3.29
CA VAL A 80 -8.50 6.44 4.14
C VAL A 80 -9.07 6.86 5.49
N LEU A 81 -8.56 7.94 6.09
CA LEU A 81 -9.09 8.50 7.32
C LEU A 81 -10.55 8.98 7.16
N GLN A 82 -10.87 9.66 6.05
CA GLN A 82 -12.24 10.08 5.75
C GLN A 82 -13.19 8.87 5.57
N ASP A 83 -12.77 7.86 4.80
CA ASP A 83 -13.56 6.64 4.59
C ASP A 83 -13.80 5.89 5.92
N LEU A 84 -12.78 5.83 6.79
CA LEU A 84 -12.89 5.27 8.13
C LEU A 84 -13.89 6.03 8.99
N LEU A 85 -13.81 7.35 9.05
CA LEU A 85 -14.73 8.20 9.81
C LEU A 85 -16.18 8.03 9.33
N GLN A 86 -16.39 8.05 8.01
CA GLN A 86 -17.72 7.88 7.43
C GLN A 86 -18.30 6.49 7.73
N ARG A 87 -17.47 5.44 7.70
CA ARG A 87 -17.90 4.08 8.00
C ARG A 87 -18.24 3.90 9.48
N VAL A 88 -17.49 4.54 10.39
CA VAL A 88 -17.81 4.58 11.82
C VAL A 88 -19.16 5.24 12.06
N GLU A 89 -19.42 6.40 11.46
CA GLU A 89 -20.70 7.10 11.60
C GLU A 89 -21.89 6.23 11.15
N LEU A 90 -21.74 5.52 10.02
CA LEU A 90 -22.76 4.60 9.53
C LEU A 90 -23.00 3.43 10.48
N LEU A 91 -21.94 2.84 11.02
CA LEU A 91 -22.04 1.73 11.98
C LEU A 91 -22.71 2.18 13.28
N GLU A 92 -22.41 3.37 13.77
CA GLU A 92 -23.05 3.95 14.96
C GLU A 92 -24.56 4.15 14.74
N LYS A 93 -24.96 4.69 13.58
CA LYS A 93 -26.39 4.83 13.21
C LYS A 93 -27.09 3.49 13.12
N GLN A 94 -26.45 2.47 12.53
CA GLN A 94 -27.02 1.12 12.46
C GLN A 94 -27.17 0.50 13.85
N LYS A 95 -26.18 0.67 14.72
CA LYS A 95 -26.23 0.17 16.10
C LYS A 95 -27.42 0.74 16.87
N VAL A 96 -27.66 2.06 16.77
CA VAL A 96 -28.81 2.70 17.45
C VAL A 96 -30.14 2.16 16.94
N LYS A 97 -30.30 2.01 15.62
CA LYS A 97 -31.52 1.43 15.03
C LYS A 97 -31.75 0.00 15.50
N MET A 98 -30.70 -0.82 15.50
CA MET A 98 -30.79 -2.20 15.94
C MET A 98 -31.12 -2.29 17.43
N GLN A 99 -30.56 -1.42 18.27
CA GLN A 99 -30.87 -1.38 19.70
C GLN A 99 -32.36 -1.06 19.93
N TYR A 100 -32.91 -0.09 19.19
CA TYR A 100 -34.33 0.23 19.27
C TYR A 100 -35.23 -0.95 18.89
N GLU A 101 -34.89 -1.67 17.82
CA GLU A 101 -35.63 -2.87 17.40
C GLU A 101 -35.57 -3.98 18.45
N ILE A 102 -34.39 -4.20 19.06
CA ILE A 102 -34.22 -5.16 20.16
C ILE A 102 -35.12 -4.78 21.34
N ASP A 103 -35.09 -3.52 21.79
CA ASP A 103 -35.90 -3.06 22.92
C ASP A 103 -37.41 -3.19 22.62
N ARG A 104 -37.83 -2.91 21.37
CA ARG A 104 -39.22 -3.09 20.94
C ARG A 104 -39.65 -4.55 21.01
N LEU A 105 -38.82 -5.46 20.49
CA LEU A 105 -39.11 -6.90 20.49
C LEU A 105 -39.06 -7.48 21.91
N GLN A 106 -38.17 -7.00 22.76
CA GLN A 106 -38.13 -7.41 24.17
C GLN A 106 -39.40 -6.98 24.90
N LYS A 107 -39.91 -5.77 24.65
CA LYS A 107 -41.19 -5.31 25.21
C LYS A 107 -42.36 -6.17 24.73
N SER A 108 -42.45 -6.46 23.43
CA SER A 108 -43.53 -7.32 22.91
C SER A 108 -43.44 -8.75 23.46
N TYR A 109 -42.22 -9.29 23.59
CA TYR A 109 -42.01 -10.61 24.17
C TYR A 109 -42.40 -10.66 25.65
N ALA A 110 -41.99 -9.67 26.44
CA ALA A 110 -42.39 -9.56 27.85
C ALA A 110 -43.90 -9.39 28.01
N PHE A 111 -44.54 -8.63 27.11
CA PHE A 111 -45.99 -8.48 27.07
C PHE A 111 -46.68 -9.83 26.83
N LEU A 112 -46.24 -10.61 25.84
CA LEU A 112 -46.78 -11.94 25.57
C LEU A 112 -46.55 -12.93 26.74
N GLN A 113 -45.36 -12.92 27.34
CA GLN A 113 -45.05 -13.76 28.49
C GLN A 113 -45.89 -13.43 29.73
N SER A 114 -46.31 -12.17 29.89
CA SER A 114 -47.13 -11.73 31.02
C SER A 114 -48.60 -12.20 30.94
N GLY A 115 -49.02 -12.78 29.81
CA GLY A 115 -50.39 -13.23 29.59
C GLY A 115 -51.41 -12.09 29.43
N LEU A 116 -50.95 -10.85 29.25
CA LEU A 116 -51.79 -9.68 29.02
C LEU A 116 -52.31 -9.67 27.57
N GLN A 117 -53.59 -9.36 27.39
CA GLN A 117 -54.22 -9.18 26.07
C GLN A 117 -54.04 -7.73 25.62
N GLU A 118 -53.62 -7.47 24.38
CA GLU A 118 -53.40 -6.10 23.88
C GLU A 118 -54.66 -5.24 24.10
N PRO A 119 -54.52 -4.01 24.62
CA PRO A 119 -55.67 -3.13 24.83
C PRO A 119 -56.35 -2.87 23.49
N ARG A 120 -57.60 -3.33 23.36
CA ARG A 120 -58.38 -3.12 22.13
C ARG A 120 -58.50 -1.61 21.90
N PRO A 121 -58.17 -1.09 20.71
CA PRO A 121 -58.38 0.32 20.42
C PRO A 121 -59.88 0.59 20.57
N LEU A 122 -60.22 1.56 21.42
CA LEU A 122 -61.57 2.08 21.53
C LEU A 122 -61.92 2.68 20.16
N ARG A 123 -62.71 1.95 19.37
CA ARG A 123 -63.43 2.56 18.25
C ARG A 123 -64.42 3.52 18.90
N GLU A 124 -64.14 4.81 18.74
CA GLU A 124 -65.09 5.88 19.09
C GLU A 124 -66.41 5.60 18.34
N LEU A 125 -67.50 5.56 19.12
CA LEU A 125 -68.90 5.47 18.67
C LEU A 125 -69.46 6.89 18.50
#